data_AF-A0A0M3N1C9-F1
#
_entry.id   AF-A0A0M3N1C9-F1
#
_cell.length_a   1.000
_cell.length_b   1.000
_cell.length_c   1.000
_cell.angle_alpha   90.00
_cell.angle_beta   90.00
_cell.angle_gamma   90.00
#
_symmetry.space_group_name_H-M   'P 1'
#
loop_
_entity.id
_entity.type
_entity.pdbx_description
1 polymer ?
#
loop_
_entity_poly.entity_id
_entity_poly.type
_entity_poly.pdbx_seq_one_letter_code
_entity_poly.pdbx_strand_id
1 'polypeptide(L)'
;FCSELQYVKHECNATHNRVCECSKGYYFYFDFCLKHSACPPGYGVEVEGTPHTNTVCKKCSKGFFSSQTSSIEYCKRHTDCESLGHKLSINGTSWHDNICFPLQNTNLKGITLYEEVLLQFLSRQNSSRHHRVLQLGRKLLGSKNAKHLFKQNST
;
A
#
# COMPACT_ATOMS: atom_id res chain seq x y z
N PHE A 1 -30.48 -7.06 21.88
CA PHE A 1 -29.03 -6.97 22.11
C PHE A 1 -28.36 -6.83 20.76
N CYS A 2 -27.25 -6.09 20.65
CA CYS A 2 -26.48 -6.01 19.39
C CYS A 2 -25.31 -6.98 19.47
N SER A 3 -25.05 -7.69 18.37
CA SER A 3 -24.04 -8.73 18.29
C SER A 3 -22.62 -8.15 18.28
N GLU A 4 -21.61 -9.02 18.28
CA GLU A 4 -20.20 -8.61 18.17
C GLU A 4 -19.98 -7.74 16.92
N LEU A 5 -19.08 -6.75 17.03
CA LEU A 5 -18.76 -5.78 15.98
C LEU A 5 -19.94 -4.88 15.57
N GLN A 6 -21.07 -4.91 16.27
CA GLN A 6 -22.17 -3.95 16.11
C GLN A 6 -22.19 -2.93 17.23
N TYR A 7 -22.76 -1.77 16.94
CA TYR A 7 -23.10 -0.76 17.95
C TYR A 7 -24.60 -0.43 17.88
N VAL A 8 -25.14 0.12 18.96
CA VAL A 8 -26.54 0.56 19.00
C VAL A 8 -26.66 1.87 18.23
N LYS A 9 -27.35 1.85 17.08
CA LYS A 9 -27.64 3.04 16.29
C LYS A 9 -28.89 3.76 16.80
N HIS A 10 -29.92 2.99 17.13
CA HIS A 10 -31.15 3.47 17.76
C HIS A 10 -31.52 2.56 18.91
N GLU A 11 -31.78 3.14 20.07
CA GLU A 11 -32.27 2.39 21.23
C GLU A 11 -33.71 1.91 21.05
N CYS A 12 -34.11 0.93 21.84
CA CYS A 12 -35.49 0.47 21.88
C CYS A 12 -36.42 1.54 22.49
N ASN A 13 -37.61 1.73 21.94
CA ASN A 13 -38.66 2.55 22.56
C ASN A 13 -40.07 1.97 22.33
N ALA A 14 -41.11 2.73 22.71
CA ALA A 14 -42.50 2.29 22.61
C ALA A 14 -43.02 2.03 21.18
N THR A 15 -42.36 2.59 20.16
CA THR A 15 -42.81 2.51 18.76
C THR A 15 -41.86 1.74 17.84
N HIS A 16 -40.62 1.48 18.28
CA HIS A 16 -39.67 0.70 17.51
C HIS A 16 -38.71 -0.11 18.37
N ASN A 17 -38.30 -1.25 17.82
CA ASN A 17 -37.23 -2.04 18.38
C ASN A 17 -35.87 -1.36 18.18
N ARG A 18 -34.91 -1.75 19.02
CA ARG A 18 -33.50 -1.38 18.88
C ARG A 18 -32.97 -1.68 17.48
N VAL A 19 -32.19 -0.76 16.93
CA VAL A 19 -31.48 -0.93 15.66
C VAL A 19 -29.98 -1.03 15.92
N CYS A 20 -29.36 -2.08 15.39
CA CYS A 20 -27.93 -2.32 15.45
C CYS A 20 -27.30 -2.07 14.09
N GLU A 21 -26.07 -1.55 14.08
CA GLU A 21 -25.32 -1.29 12.86
C GLU A 21 -23.86 -1.77 13.02
N CYS A 22 -23.22 -2.20 11.93
CA CYS A 22 -21.82 -2.61 11.98
C CYS A 22 -20.89 -1.44 12.33
N SER A 23 -19.90 -1.73 13.16
CA SER A 23 -18.83 -0.80 13.55
C SER A 23 -18.01 -0.36 12.35
N LYS A 24 -17.33 0.78 12.48
CA LYS A 24 -16.44 1.31 11.44
C LYS A 24 -15.43 0.26 10.96
N GLY A 25 -15.29 0.12 9.65
CA GLY A 25 -14.42 -0.88 9.02
C GLY A 25 -15.09 -2.23 8.75
N TYR A 26 -16.39 -2.35 9.01
CA TYR A 26 -17.19 -3.54 8.75
C TYR A 26 -18.48 -3.20 7.99
N TYR A 27 -19.00 -4.18 7.25
CA TYR A 27 -20.27 -4.10 6.56
C TYR A 27 -21.13 -5.33 6.86
N PHE A 28 -22.45 -5.14 6.84
CA PHE A 28 -23.41 -6.19 7.13
C PHE A 28 -23.61 -7.11 5.92
N TYR A 29 -23.44 -8.41 6.12
CA TYR A 29 -23.62 -9.44 5.09
C TYR A 29 -24.01 -10.79 5.70
N PHE A 30 -25.14 -11.36 5.27
CA PHE A 30 -25.73 -12.61 5.79
C PHE A 30 -25.69 -12.71 7.33
N ASP A 31 -26.24 -11.70 8.01
CA ASP A 31 -26.32 -11.64 9.48
C ASP A 31 -24.99 -11.44 10.24
N PHE A 32 -23.89 -11.24 9.53
CA PHE A 32 -22.57 -10.95 10.12
C PHE A 32 -22.05 -9.58 9.72
N CYS A 33 -21.25 -8.97 10.61
CA CYS A 33 -20.43 -7.81 10.26
C CYS A 33 -19.07 -8.30 9.73
N LEU A 34 -18.89 -8.24 8.41
CA LEU A 34 -17.66 -8.63 7.75
C LEU A 34 -16.74 -7.43 7.60
N LYS A 35 -15.43 -7.66 7.78
CA LYS A 35 -14.43 -6.61 7.62
C LYS A 35 -14.41 -6.13 6.16
N HIS A 36 -14.28 -4.81 5.97
CA HIS A 36 -14.10 -4.23 4.64
C HIS A 36 -12.85 -4.79 3.96
N SER A 37 -12.97 -5.08 2.67
CA SER A 37 -11.87 -5.52 1.84
C SER A 37 -10.82 -4.43 1.71
N ALA A 38 -9.55 -4.82 1.86
CA ALA A 38 -8.43 -3.91 1.64
C ALA A 38 -7.96 -3.98 0.18
N CYS A 39 -7.80 -2.83 -0.45
CA CYS A 39 -7.24 -2.72 -1.78
C CYS A 39 -5.74 -3.00 -1.72
N PRO A 40 -5.23 -3.96 -2.51
CA PRO A 40 -3.81 -4.28 -2.52
C PRO A 40 -3.00 -3.19 -3.23
N PRO A 41 -1.66 -3.16 -3.05
CA PRO A 41 -0.80 -2.25 -3.79
C PRO A 41 -1.01 -2.35 -5.30
N GLY A 42 -1.05 -1.22 -6.00
CA GLY A 42 -1.51 -1.16 -7.38
C GLY A 42 -2.98 -0.78 -7.54
N TYR A 43 -3.76 -0.91 -6.46
CA TYR A 43 -5.18 -0.63 -6.41
C TYR A 43 -5.47 0.33 -5.26
N GLY A 44 -6.41 1.24 -5.49
CA GLY A 44 -6.91 2.14 -4.46
C GLY A 44 -8.42 2.03 -4.34
N VAL A 45 -8.97 2.60 -3.29
CA VAL A 45 -10.41 2.71 -3.09
C VAL A 45 -11.04 3.46 -4.26
N GLU A 46 -12.11 2.91 -4.80
CA GLU A 46 -13.02 3.59 -5.71
C GLU A 46 -14.28 4.04 -4.97
N VAL A 47 -14.85 3.13 -4.18
CA VAL A 47 -15.99 3.38 -3.30
C VAL A 47 -15.62 2.88 -1.92
N GLU A 48 -15.67 3.78 -0.93
CA GLU A 48 -15.42 3.43 0.47
C GLU A 48 -16.53 2.51 0.99
N GLY A 49 -16.15 1.52 1.79
CA GLY A 49 -17.10 0.63 2.45
C GLY A 49 -18.01 1.40 3.42
N THR A 50 -19.28 1.02 3.47
CA THR A 50 -20.25 1.53 4.42
C THR A 50 -20.65 0.42 5.40
N PRO A 51 -21.49 0.68 6.42
CA PRO A 51 -22.04 -0.38 7.24
C PRO A 51 -22.89 -1.42 6.47
N HIS A 52 -23.23 -1.16 5.21
CA HIS A 52 -24.06 -2.04 4.38
C HIS A 52 -23.38 -2.49 3.07
N THR A 53 -22.23 -1.92 2.73
CA THR A 53 -21.53 -2.21 1.49
C THR A 53 -20.04 -2.38 1.73
N ASN A 54 -19.44 -3.33 1.02
CA ASN A 54 -18.01 -3.54 1.07
C ASN A 54 -17.24 -2.44 0.29
N THR A 55 -15.97 -2.25 0.62
CA THR A 55 -15.05 -1.41 -0.16
C THR A 55 -14.89 -1.97 -1.57
N VAL A 56 -14.97 -1.08 -2.56
CA VAL A 56 -14.68 -1.40 -3.97
C VAL A 56 -13.32 -0.84 -4.33
N CYS A 57 -12.49 -1.67 -4.95
CA CYS A 57 -11.13 -1.32 -5.36
C CYS A 57 -11.04 -1.17 -6.86
N LYS A 58 -10.27 -0.17 -7.31
CA LYS A 58 -9.90 0.00 -8.72
C LYS A 58 -8.40 0.05 -8.90
N LYS A 59 -7.93 -0.40 -10.06
CA LYS A 59 -6.53 -0.28 -10.44
C LYS A 59 -6.18 1.21 -10.60
N CYS A 60 -5.03 1.62 -10.09
CA CYS A 60 -4.57 3.00 -10.28
C CYS A 60 -4.25 3.27 -11.75
N SER A 61 -4.82 4.36 -12.27
CA SER A 61 -4.61 4.85 -13.64
C SER A 61 -3.19 5.40 -13.81
N LYS A 62 -2.77 5.60 -15.07
CA LYS A 62 -1.47 6.22 -15.38
C LYS A 62 -1.36 7.59 -14.67
N GLY A 63 -0.20 7.83 -14.04
CA GLY A 63 0.03 9.03 -13.23
C GLY A 63 -0.41 8.91 -11.76
N PHE A 64 -0.91 7.75 -11.33
CA PHE A 64 -1.34 7.49 -9.96
C PHE A 64 -0.79 6.17 -9.43
N PHE A 65 -0.69 6.06 -8.11
CA PHE A 65 -0.23 4.86 -7.42
C PHE A 65 -0.91 4.60 -6.07
N SER A 66 -0.80 3.37 -5.59
CA SER A 66 -1.12 2.97 -4.22
C SER A 66 -0.08 1.95 -3.75
N SER A 67 0.66 2.26 -2.69
CA SER A 67 1.80 1.44 -2.23
C SER A 67 1.44 0.45 -1.12
N GLN A 68 0.33 0.68 -0.42
CA GLN A 68 -0.06 -0.07 0.77
C GLN A 68 -1.34 -0.86 0.54
N THR A 69 -1.54 -1.90 1.35
CA THR A 69 -2.82 -2.59 1.44
C THR A 69 -3.74 -1.81 2.37
N SER A 70 -4.83 -1.23 1.85
CA SER A 70 -5.73 -0.37 2.64
C SER A 70 -7.17 -0.44 2.16
N SER A 71 -8.13 -0.41 3.08
CA SER A 71 -9.57 -0.34 2.78
C SER A 71 -10.10 1.08 2.63
N ILE A 72 -9.24 2.09 2.83
CA ILE A 72 -9.61 3.52 2.82
C ILE A 72 -8.72 4.40 1.93
N GLU A 73 -7.51 3.94 1.56
CA GLU A 73 -6.61 4.76 0.74
C GLU A 73 -7.00 4.73 -0.74
N TYR A 74 -7.27 5.90 -1.29
CA TYR A 74 -7.44 6.13 -2.73
C TYR A 74 -6.08 6.12 -3.44
N CYS A 75 -6.10 5.93 -4.76
CA CYS A 75 -4.92 6.11 -5.59
C CYS A 75 -4.41 7.56 -5.48
N LYS A 76 -3.14 7.72 -5.13
CA LYS A 76 -2.46 9.01 -4.98
C LYS A 76 -1.81 9.40 -6.30
N ARG A 77 -1.81 10.69 -6.63
CA ARG A 77 -1.10 11.18 -7.82
C ARG A 77 0.41 10.99 -7.64
N HIS A 78 1.11 10.66 -8.71
CA HIS A 78 2.56 10.62 -8.69
C HIS A 78 3.15 11.99 -8.32
N THR A 79 4.23 11.97 -7.57
CA THR A 79 5.00 13.16 -7.21
C THR A 79 5.57 13.80 -8.47
N ASP A 80 5.34 15.10 -8.61
CA ASP A 80 5.92 15.92 -9.67
C ASP A 80 7.32 16.38 -9.22
N CYS A 81 8.35 15.66 -9.66
CA CYS A 81 9.73 15.97 -9.28
C CYS A 81 10.18 17.35 -9.74
N GLU A 82 9.72 17.82 -10.91
CA GLU A 82 10.15 19.11 -11.45
C GLU A 82 9.60 20.26 -10.60
N SER A 83 8.35 20.13 -10.13
CA SER A 83 7.74 21.09 -9.19
C SER A 83 8.51 21.22 -7.88
N LEU A 84 9.30 20.20 -7.52
CA LEU A 84 10.15 20.16 -6.32
C LEU A 84 11.60 20.61 -6.59
N GLY A 85 11.93 21.05 -7.81
CA GLY A 85 13.32 21.35 -8.19
C GLY A 85 14.21 20.11 -8.17
N HIS A 86 13.64 18.95 -8.46
CA HIS A 86 14.32 17.66 -8.51
C HIS A 86 14.26 17.08 -9.91
N LYS A 87 15.20 16.20 -10.25
CA LYS A 87 15.16 15.44 -11.50
C LYS A 87 14.42 14.13 -11.28
N LEU A 88 13.49 13.79 -12.16
CA LEU A 88 12.89 12.45 -12.17
C LEU A 88 13.99 11.41 -12.45
N SER A 89 14.18 10.48 -11.50
CA SER A 89 15.12 9.37 -11.66
C SER A 89 14.43 8.12 -12.20
N ILE A 90 13.36 7.68 -11.53
CA ILE A 90 12.60 6.48 -11.91
C ILE A 90 11.12 6.85 -11.99
N ASN A 91 10.49 6.50 -13.11
CA ASN A 91 9.05 6.64 -13.30
C ASN A 91 8.28 5.74 -12.34
N GLY A 92 7.25 6.30 -11.71
CA GLY A 92 6.27 5.60 -10.90
C GLY A 92 5.46 4.60 -11.72
N THR A 93 4.84 3.65 -11.01
CA THR A 93 3.88 2.70 -11.58
C THR A 93 2.57 2.75 -10.80
N SER A 94 1.63 1.85 -11.06
CA SER A 94 0.38 1.81 -10.28
C SER A 94 0.60 1.51 -8.79
N TRP A 95 1.77 0.98 -8.40
CA TRP A 95 2.04 0.52 -7.03
C TRP A 95 3.16 1.28 -6.31
N HIS A 96 3.90 2.17 -6.98
CA HIS A 96 4.86 3.05 -6.34
C HIS A 96 4.91 4.42 -7.01
N ASP A 97 5.40 5.39 -6.25
CA ASP A 97 5.55 6.77 -6.69
C ASP A 97 6.73 6.97 -7.64
N ASN A 98 6.78 8.12 -8.29
CA ASN A 98 7.98 8.67 -8.90
C ASN A 98 9.09 8.81 -7.86
N ILE A 99 10.32 8.48 -8.26
CA ILE A 99 11.50 8.65 -7.42
C ILE A 99 12.28 9.84 -7.96
N CYS A 100 12.39 10.86 -7.13
CA CYS A 100 13.04 12.13 -7.47
C CYS A 100 14.48 12.17 -6.94
N PHE A 101 15.39 12.72 -7.72
CA PHE A 101 16.77 12.96 -7.33
C PHE A 101 16.99 14.47 -7.11
N PRO A 102 17.40 14.90 -5.91
CA PRO A 102 17.68 16.31 -5.63
C PRO A 102 18.78 16.86 -6.53
N LEU A 103 18.55 18.04 -7.11
CA LEU A 103 19.55 18.72 -7.95
C LEU A 103 20.66 19.41 -7.15
N GLN A 104 20.47 19.61 -5.83
CA GLN A 104 21.45 20.21 -4.93
C GLN A 104 22.10 19.15 -4.03
N ASN A 105 23.44 19.10 -4.09
CA ASN A 105 24.37 18.18 -3.42
C ASN A 105 23.96 17.65 -2.02
N THR A 106 23.90 16.33 -1.87
CA THR A 106 24.78 15.56 -0.97
C THR A 106 24.82 14.09 -1.43
N ASN A 107 26.00 13.58 -1.76
CA ASN A 107 26.25 12.22 -2.24
C ASN A 107 25.83 11.08 -1.27
N LEU A 108 25.29 11.41 -0.09
CA LEU A 108 24.96 10.44 0.98
C LEU A 108 23.46 10.09 1.06
N LYS A 109 22.53 11.00 0.71
CA LYS A 109 21.08 10.70 0.75
C LYS A 109 20.55 9.93 -0.47
N GLY A 110 21.29 9.98 -1.59
CA GLY A 110 20.89 9.29 -2.81
C GLY A 110 20.96 7.77 -2.70
N ILE A 111 21.97 7.24 -2.00
CA ILE A 111 22.25 5.79 -1.93
C ILE A 111 21.16 5.06 -1.12
N THR A 112 20.72 5.62 0.01
CA THR A 112 19.65 5.03 0.84
C THR A 112 18.32 4.96 0.11
N LEU A 113 18.01 5.97 -0.73
CA LEU A 113 16.78 6.01 -1.52
C LEU A 113 16.74 4.88 -2.56
N TYR A 114 17.87 4.57 -3.21
CA TYR A 114 17.93 3.47 -4.18
C TYR A 114 17.86 2.10 -3.50
N GLU A 115 18.42 1.93 -2.31
CA GLU A 115 18.35 0.67 -1.56
C GLU A 115 16.91 0.34 -1.12
N GLU A 116 16.17 1.31 -0.55
CA GLU A 116 14.77 1.13 -0.16
C GLU A 116 13.88 0.81 -1.37
N VAL A 117 14.09 1.54 -2.47
CA VAL A 117 13.41 1.31 -3.74
C VAL A 117 13.70 -0.09 -4.26
N LEU A 118 14.97 -0.51 -4.28
CA LEU A 118 15.37 -1.84 -4.73
C LEU A 118 14.72 -2.93 -3.89
N LEU A 119 14.70 -2.80 -2.57
CA LEU A 119 14.05 -3.76 -1.67
C LEU A 119 12.54 -3.85 -1.90
N GLN A 120 11.86 -2.73 -2.15
CA GLN A 120 10.44 -2.72 -2.52
C GLN A 120 10.19 -3.38 -3.88
N PHE A 121 11.05 -3.15 -4.88
CA PHE A 121 10.96 -3.83 -6.17
C PHE A 121 11.17 -5.34 -6.01
N LEU A 122 12.15 -5.76 -5.20
CA LEU A 122 12.48 -7.17 -4.96
C LEU A 122 11.36 -7.90 -4.21
N SER A 123 10.78 -7.29 -3.17
CA SER A 123 9.70 -7.89 -2.38
C SER A 123 8.41 -8.12 -3.19
N ARG A 124 8.21 -7.35 -4.28
CA ARG A 124 7.06 -7.51 -5.19
C ARG A 124 7.29 -8.47 -6.35
N GLN A 125 8.52 -8.96 -6.56
CA GLN A 125 8.75 -10.00 -7.55
C GLN A 125 8.27 -11.35 -7.02
N ASN A 126 7.55 -12.12 -7.84
CA ASN A 126 7.19 -13.51 -7.53
C ASN A 126 8.45 -14.31 -7.13
N SER A 127 8.37 -15.19 -6.12
CA SER A 127 9.51 -15.91 -5.52
C SER A 127 10.49 -16.52 -6.53
N SER A 128 10.01 -17.01 -7.68
CA SER A 128 10.86 -17.51 -8.78
C SER A 128 11.72 -16.42 -9.45
N ARG A 129 11.14 -15.23 -9.66
CA ARG A 129 11.84 -14.06 -10.23
C ARG A 129 12.73 -13.39 -9.20
N HIS A 130 12.27 -13.28 -7.96
CA HIS A 130 13.08 -12.75 -6.84
C HIS A 130 14.38 -13.56 -6.67
N HIS A 131 14.29 -14.89 -6.69
CA HIS A 131 15.48 -15.76 -6.62
C HIS A 131 16.44 -15.53 -7.79
N ARG A 132 15.92 -15.39 -9.02
CA ARG A 132 16.74 -15.09 -10.21
C ARG A 132 17.40 -13.72 -10.16
N VAL A 133 16.71 -12.68 -9.66
CA VAL A 133 17.28 -11.34 -9.52
C VAL A 133 18.35 -11.32 -8.43
N LEU A 134 18.14 -11.99 -7.30
CA LEU A 134 19.19 -12.15 -6.28
C LEU A 134 20.41 -12.91 -6.83
N GLN A 135 20.21 -13.97 -7.61
CA GLN A 135 21.30 -14.70 -8.27
C GLN A 135 22.07 -13.82 -9.26
N LEU A 136 21.37 -13.00 -10.06
CA LEU A 136 21.97 -12.05 -11.00
C LEU A 136 22.72 -10.93 -10.27
N GLY A 137 22.15 -10.37 -9.21
CA GLY A 137 22.80 -9.34 -8.39
C GLY A 137 24.09 -9.84 -7.75
N ARG A 138 24.11 -11.09 -7.25
CA ARG A 138 25.33 -11.74 -6.73
C ARG A 138 26.41 -11.94 -7.80
N LYS A 139 26.02 -12.23 -9.05
CA LYS A 139 26.96 -12.34 -10.19
C LYS A 139 27.51 -10.98 -10.63
N LEU A 140 26.67 -9.94 -10.64
CA LEU A 140 27.04 -8.60 -11.12
C LEU A 140 27.85 -7.79 -10.10
N LEU A 141 27.56 -7.91 -8.80
CA LEU A 141 28.24 -7.12 -7.76
C LEU A 141 29.59 -7.69 -7.30
N GLY A 142 29.95 -8.91 -7.73
CA GLY A 142 31.14 -9.60 -7.26
C GLY A 142 31.05 -9.96 -5.77
N SER A 143 31.46 -11.18 -5.43
CA SER A 143 31.32 -11.81 -4.09
C SER A 143 31.83 -10.98 -2.88
N LYS A 144 32.60 -9.91 -3.11
CA LYS A 144 33.21 -9.08 -2.05
C LYS A 144 32.30 -7.98 -1.49
N ASN A 145 31.35 -7.43 -2.26
CA ASN A 145 30.47 -6.35 -1.79
C ASN A 145 29.09 -6.83 -1.28
N ALA A 146 28.72 -8.08 -1.57
CA ALA A 146 27.42 -8.63 -1.18
C ALA A 146 27.27 -8.90 0.33
N LYS A 147 28.37 -9.02 1.09
CA LYS A 147 28.29 -9.28 2.54
C LYS A 147 27.78 -8.10 3.37
N HIS A 148 27.87 -6.87 2.86
CA HIS A 148 27.45 -5.68 3.59
C HIS A 148 25.93 -5.39 3.44
N LEU A 149 25.33 -5.83 2.32
CA LEU A 149 23.92 -5.54 1.99
C LEU A 149 22.89 -6.49 2.64
N PHE A 150 23.31 -7.65 3.14
CA PHE A 150 22.39 -8.67 3.69
C PHE A 150 22.53 -8.89 5.21
N LYS A 151 23.35 -8.11 5.90
CA LYS A 151 23.55 -8.26 7.36
C LYS A 151 22.57 -7.46 8.22
N GLN A 152 21.66 -6.68 7.62
CA GLN A 152 20.70 -5.85 8.36
C GLN A 152 19.26 -6.41 8.42
N ASN A 153 18.97 -7.57 7.80
CA ASN A 153 17.63 -8.20 7.84
C ASN A 153 17.59 -9.45 8.73
N SER A 154 18.27 -9.44 9.87
CA SER A 154 18.14 -10.50 10.89
C SER A 154 18.21 -9.92 12.30
N THR A 155 17.11 -9.29 12.69
CA THR A 155 16.55 -9.23 14.06
C THR A 155 15.08 -8.89 13.93
#